data_AF-A0AAV0JE68-F1
#
_entry.id   AF-A0AAV0JE68-F1
#
_cell.length_a   1.000
_cell.length_b   1.000
_cell.length_c   1.000
_cell.angle_alpha   90.00
_cell.angle_beta   90.00
_cell.angle_gamma   90.00
#
_symmetry.space_group_name_H-M   'P 1'
#
loop_
_entity.id
_entity.type
_entity.pdbx_description
1 polymer ?
#
loop_
_entity_poly.entity_id
_entity_poly.type
_entity_poly.pdbx_seq_one_letter_code
_entity_poly.pdbx_strand_id
1 'polypeptide(L)'
;MATANSNRQQKQRQPAAAAAAVVKRKPVFVKVDHLKPGTKNHNLIVKVLSFDTVLEKGPRPAAVAASQRLRNTRIAECLVGDETGTILLTARNEQVDLVKPETTIIIRNSKIDMFKGSMRLAVDKWGRIEVTEPANFVVKEDNNMSLVEYELVTVAADAVAADE
;
A
#
# COMPACT_ATOMS: atom_id res chain seq x y z
N MET A 1 -11.52 -76.04 -23.31
CA MET A 1 -12.25 -75.08 -24.16
C MET A 1 -13.02 -74.17 -23.22
N ALA A 2 -12.51 -72.96 -22.96
CA ALA A 2 -13.00 -71.70 -23.55
C ALA A 2 -14.30 -71.22 -22.83
N THR A 3 -14.52 -70.03 -22.27
CA THR A 3 -13.80 -68.73 -22.13
C THR A 3 -14.62 -67.89 -21.10
N ALA A 4 -14.02 -66.81 -20.57
CA ALA A 4 -14.49 -65.63 -19.79
C ALA A 4 -16.02 -65.27 -19.75
N ASN A 5 -16.59 -64.51 -18.81
CA ASN A 5 -16.27 -63.11 -18.42
C ASN A 5 -17.19 -62.66 -17.23
N SER A 6 -16.65 -62.20 -16.09
CA SER A 6 -16.59 -60.78 -15.64
C SER A 6 -17.90 -60.08 -15.24
N ASN A 7 -18.12 -59.89 -13.92
CA ASN A 7 -18.70 -58.63 -13.40
C ASN A 7 -18.42 -58.43 -11.90
N ARG A 8 -17.19 -58.06 -11.55
CA ARG A 8 -16.90 -57.39 -10.27
C ARG A 8 -17.06 -55.89 -10.50
N GLN A 9 -18.15 -55.31 -10.00
CA GLN A 9 -18.24 -53.86 -9.83
C GLN A 9 -17.24 -53.41 -8.75
N GLN A 10 -15.99 -53.21 -9.15
CA GLN A 10 -15.07 -52.34 -8.44
C GLN A 10 -15.55 -50.91 -8.67
N LYS A 11 -16.25 -50.36 -7.68
CA LYS A 11 -16.53 -48.94 -7.56
C LYS A 11 -15.19 -48.22 -7.40
N GLN A 12 -14.60 -47.80 -8.52
CA GLN A 12 -13.41 -46.95 -8.55
C GLN A 12 -13.71 -45.69 -7.75
N ARG A 13 -13.14 -45.60 -6.55
CA ARG A 13 -12.92 -44.33 -5.87
C ARG A 13 -11.96 -43.55 -6.75
N GLN A 14 -12.50 -42.56 -7.47
CA GLN A 14 -11.70 -41.53 -8.11
C GLN A 14 -10.77 -40.91 -7.06
N PRO A 15 -9.46 -40.80 -7.31
CA PRO A 15 -8.62 -39.97 -6.45
C PRO A 15 -9.08 -38.52 -6.61
N ALA A 16 -9.45 -37.91 -5.49
CA ALA A 16 -9.78 -36.50 -5.40
C ALA A 16 -8.62 -35.69 -6.01
N ALA A 17 -8.93 -34.87 -7.01
CA ALA A 17 -7.97 -33.93 -7.56
C ALA A 17 -7.45 -33.05 -6.41
N ALA A 18 -6.18 -33.24 -6.06
CA ALA A 18 -5.49 -32.38 -5.11
C ALA A 18 -5.56 -30.95 -5.67
N ALA A 19 -6.30 -30.08 -4.98
CA ALA A 19 -6.35 -28.67 -5.29
C ALA A 19 -4.92 -28.14 -5.29
N ALA A 20 -4.40 -27.81 -6.47
CA ALA A 20 -3.10 -27.17 -6.61
C ALA A 20 -3.14 -25.86 -5.82
N ALA A 21 -2.48 -25.83 -4.67
CA ALA A 21 -2.37 -24.63 -3.87
C ALA A 21 -1.73 -23.55 -4.75
N VAL A 22 -2.49 -22.47 -5.02
CA VAL A 22 -2.01 -21.35 -5.80
C VAL A 22 -0.77 -20.80 -5.10
N VAL A 23 0.40 -20.99 -5.71
CA VAL A 23 1.68 -20.50 -5.20
C VAL A 23 1.62 -18.97 -5.17
N LYS A 24 1.37 -18.40 -3.99
CA LYS A 24 1.30 -16.96 -3.80
C LYS A 24 2.70 -16.36 -4.00
N ARG A 25 2.82 -15.42 -4.94
CA ARG A 25 4.06 -14.67 -5.15
C ARG A 25 4.45 -13.95 -3.86
N LYS A 26 5.73 -14.00 -3.51
CA LYS A 26 6.26 -13.29 -2.34
C LYS A 26 6.07 -11.78 -2.56
N PRO A 27 5.67 -11.02 -1.52
CA PRO A 27 5.58 -9.57 -1.62
C PRO A 27 6.96 -9.00 -1.93
N VAL A 28 7.02 -8.12 -2.93
CA VAL A 28 8.23 -7.37 -3.27
C VAL A 28 8.21 -6.06 -2.50
N PHE A 29 9.28 -5.79 -1.78
CA PHE A 29 9.50 -4.54 -1.08
C PHE A 29 10.28 -3.58 -1.96
N VAL A 30 9.79 -2.35 -2.06
CA VAL A 30 10.39 -1.26 -2.82
C VAL A 30 11.08 -0.33 -1.81
N LYS A 31 11.98 0.53 -2.29
CA LYS A 31 12.66 1.57 -1.50
C LYS A 31 12.04 2.95 -1.76
N VAL A 32 12.21 3.89 -0.83
CA VAL A 32 11.61 5.23 -0.92
C VAL A 32 12.08 5.98 -2.17
N ASP A 33 13.36 5.89 -2.52
CA ASP A 33 13.94 6.56 -3.70
C ASP A 33 13.40 6.03 -5.04
N HIS A 34 12.84 4.81 -5.07
CA HIS A 34 12.27 4.22 -6.28
C HIS A 34 10.79 4.59 -6.49
N LEU A 35 10.21 5.38 -5.60
CA LEU A 35 8.82 5.83 -5.71
C LEU A 35 8.68 6.88 -6.83
N LYS A 36 7.64 6.74 -7.65
CA LYS A 36 7.37 7.64 -8.77
C LYS A 36 5.97 8.24 -8.68
N PRO A 37 5.75 9.46 -9.21
CA PRO A 37 4.43 10.09 -9.24
C PRO A 37 3.35 9.16 -9.82
N GLY A 38 2.19 9.09 -9.16
CA GLY A 38 1.02 8.32 -9.63
C GLY A 38 1.12 6.79 -9.54
N THR A 39 2.23 6.24 -9.06
CA THR A 39 2.41 4.79 -8.91
C THR A 39 1.65 4.22 -7.70
N LYS A 40 1.33 2.92 -7.74
CA LYS A 40 0.47 2.23 -6.75
C LYS A 40 1.00 0.83 -6.45
N ASN A 41 0.43 0.20 -5.42
CA ASN A 41 0.68 -1.18 -4.98
C ASN A 41 2.11 -1.40 -4.45
N HIS A 42 2.66 -0.40 -3.76
CA HIS A 42 3.97 -0.51 -3.14
C HIS A 42 3.89 -1.21 -1.79
N ASN A 43 4.96 -1.93 -1.45
CA ASN A 43 5.18 -2.41 -0.08
C ASN A 43 6.51 -1.86 0.39
N LEU A 44 6.51 -1.24 1.57
CA LEU A 44 7.66 -0.50 2.10
C LEU A 44 7.86 -0.89 3.56
N ILE A 45 9.12 -0.85 4.00
CA ILE A 45 9.49 -0.91 5.41
C ILE A 45 10.16 0.42 5.70
N VAL A 46 9.57 1.21 6.60
CA VAL A 46 10.02 2.58 6.88
C VAL A 46 10.03 2.83 8.38
N LYS A 47 10.93 3.70 8.81
CA LYS A 47 10.96 4.24 10.17
C LYS A 47 10.24 5.59 10.18
N VAL A 48 9.47 5.84 11.23
CA VAL A 48 8.77 7.11 11.46
C VAL A 48 9.72 8.06 12.19
N LEU A 49 9.94 9.24 11.62
CA LEU A 49 10.79 10.30 12.19
C LEU A 49 9.96 11.35 12.91
N SER A 50 8.96 11.91 12.22
CA SER A 50 8.06 12.92 12.78
C SER A 50 6.60 12.51 12.62
N PHE A 51 5.76 13.08 13.47
CA PHE A 51 4.32 12.84 13.49
C PHE A 51 3.60 14.13 13.86
N ASP A 52 2.75 14.62 12.96
CA ASP A 52 1.98 15.83 13.12
C ASP A 52 0.49 15.55 12.85
N THR A 53 -0.35 15.75 13.86
CA THR A 53 -1.80 15.61 13.70
C THR A 53 -2.36 16.86 12.99
N VAL A 54 -2.85 16.68 11.77
CA VAL A 54 -3.37 17.79 10.94
C VAL A 54 -4.86 18.02 11.18
N LEU A 55 -5.63 16.96 11.37
CA LEU A 55 -7.06 17.06 11.60
C LEU A 55 -7.49 16.02 12.62
N GLU A 56 -8.09 16.49 13.70
CA GLU A 56 -8.76 15.63 14.67
C GLU A 56 -10.17 16.18 14.93
N LYS A 57 -11.15 15.62 14.21
CA LYS A 57 -12.56 15.93 14.46
C LYS A 57 -13.14 14.90 15.41
N GLY A 58 -13.41 15.32 16.64
CA GLY A 58 -14.05 14.51 17.68
C GLY A 58 -15.47 14.06 17.31
N PRO A 59 -16.05 13.12 18.08
CA PRO A 59 -17.36 12.55 17.78
C PRO A 59 -18.44 13.63 17.70
N ARG A 60 -19.19 13.69 16.60
CA ARG A 60 -20.40 14.53 16.53
C ARG A 60 -21.46 14.02 17.52
N PRO A 61 -22.27 14.90 18.13
CA PRO A 61 -23.36 14.51 19.03
C PRO A 61 -24.28 13.46 18.41
N ALA A 62 -24.73 12.50 19.23
CA ALA A 62 -25.43 11.28 18.83
C ALA A 62 -26.75 11.49 18.05
N ALA A 63 -27.30 12.71 18.05
CA ALA A 63 -28.59 13.03 17.44
C ALA A 63 -28.62 13.00 15.89
N VAL A 64 -27.46 12.93 15.21
CA VAL A 64 -27.40 13.07 13.72
C VAL A 64 -26.47 12.06 13.02
N ALA A 65 -26.24 10.85 13.56
CA ALA A 65 -25.33 9.91 12.89
C ALA A 65 -25.70 8.44 13.09
N ALA A 66 -26.59 7.95 12.23
CA ALA A 66 -26.97 6.55 12.08
C ALA A 66 -25.84 5.63 11.53
N SER A 67 -24.62 6.13 11.31
CA SER A 67 -23.48 5.35 10.84
C SER A 67 -22.20 5.65 11.62
N GLN A 68 -21.72 4.65 12.38
CA GLN A 68 -20.45 4.71 13.13
C GLN A 68 -19.23 5.00 12.23
N ARG A 69 -19.31 4.66 10.93
CA ARG A 69 -18.23 4.91 9.96
C ARG A 69 -18.01 6.38 9.60
N LEU A 70 -18.91 7.28 9.99
CA LEU A 70 -18.87 8.71 9.63
C LEU A 70 -18.43 9.62 10.80
N ARG A 71 -17.97 9.05 11.92
CA ARG A 71 -17.92 9.77 13.20
C ARG A 71 -16.57 10.35 13.63
N ASN A 72 -15.45 9.84 13.14
CA ASN A 72 -14.12 10.35 13.53
C ASN A 72 -13.22 10.41 12.30
N THR A 73 -12.98 11.62 11.80
CA THR A 73 -11.96 11.85 10.77
C THR A 73 -10.71 12.31 11.49
N ARG A 74 -9.73 11.41 11.60
CA ARG A 74 -8.38 11.74 12.08
C ARG A 74 -7.40 11.63 10.94
N ILE A 75 -6.59 12.66 10.74
CA ILE A 75 -5.55 12.70 9.72
C ILE A 75 -4.28 13.20 10.39
N ALA A 76 -3.20 12.46 10.21
CA ALA A 76 -1.86 12.87 10.58
C ALA A 76 -0.95 12.84 9.35
N GLU A 77 -0.04 13.79 9.29
CA GLU A 77 1.09 13.80 8.38
C GLU A 77 2.31 13.30 9.15
N CYS A 78 3.04 12.34 8.58
CA CYS A 78 4.15 11.70 9.26
C CYS A 78 5.34 11.68 8.31
N LEU A 79 6.50 12.14 8.76
CA LEU A 79 7.73 11.95 7.98
C LEU A 79 8.21 10.52 8.21
N VAL A 80 8.26 9.73 7.14
CA VAL A 80 8.73 8.35 7.19
C VAL A 80 9.85 8.15 6.19
N GLY A 81 10.79 7.25 6.47
CA GLY A 81 11.88 6.99 5.55
C GLY A 81 12.59 5.67 5.76
N ASP A 82 13.45 5.36 4.80
CA ASP A 82 14.37 4.24 4.82
C ASP A 82 15.80 4.72 4.57
N GLU A 83 16.75 3.82 4.33
CA GLU A 83 18.13 4.18 4.04
C GLU A 83 18.32 4.94 2.72
N THR A 84 17.30 5.02 1.86
CA THR A 84 17.36 5.65 0.54
C THR A 84 16.77 7.06 0.52
N GLY A 85 15.80 7.35 1.40
CA GLY A 85 15.19 8.66 1.50
C GLY A 85 14.02 8.74 2.46
N THR A 86 13.39 9.90 2.50
CA THR A 86 12.19 10.20 3.28
C THR A 86 11.03 10.64 2.40
N ILE A 87 9.81 10.43 2.87
CA ILE A 87 8.56 10.83 2.23
C ILE A 87 7.49 11.12 3.30
N LEU A 88 6.60 12.06 3.04
CA LEU A 88 5.44 12.32 3.88
C LEU A 88 4.37 11.26 3.68
N LEU A 89 4.01 10.56 4.76
CA LEU A 89 2.89 9.64 4.86
C LEU A 89 1.65 10.38 5.37
N THR A 90 0.52 10.21 4.68
CA THR A 90 -0.79 10.63 5.18
C THR A 90 -1.48 9.47 5.89
N ALA A 91 -1.41 9.43 7.22
CA ALA A 91 -2.07 8.43 8.05
C ALA A 91 -3.51 8.84 8.36
N ARG A 92 -4.46 7.89 8.29
CA ARG A 92 -5.89 8.15 8.51
C ARG A 92 -6.52 7.25 9.57
N ASN A 93 -7.40 7.81 10.38
CA ASN A 93 -8.25 7.13 11.36
C ASN A 93 -7.47 6.27 12.37
N GLU A 94 -7.52 4.94 12.25
CA GLU A 94 -6.83 3.98 13.12
C GLU A 94 -5.33 3.91 12.82
N GLN A 95 -4.90 4.28 11.61
CA GLN A 95 -3.48 4.33 11.23
C GLN A 95 -2.73 5.37 12.08
N VAL A 96 -3.41 6.43 12.49
CA VAL A 96 -2.85 7.49 13.34
C VAL A 96 -2.34 6.93 14.67
N ASP A 97 -2.99 5.90 15.21
CA ASP A 97 -2.58 5.28 16.48
C ASP A 97 -1.40 4.30 16.30
N LEU A 98 -1.18 3.80 15.08
CA LEU A 98 -0.10 2.86 14.73
C LEU A 98 1.20 3.56 14.35
N VAL A 99 1.10 4.71 13.69
CA VAL A 99 2.26 5.47 13.20
C VAL A 99 2.75 6.38 14.32
N LYS A 100 3.65 5.88 15.16
CA LYS A 100 4.27 6.67 16.25
C LYS A 100 5.71 7.03 15.89
N PRO A 101 6.23 8.18 16.36
CA PRO A 101 7.65 8.51 16.21
C PRO A 101 8.56 7.38 16.69
N GLU A 102 9.71 7.21 16.05
CA GLU A 102 10.72 6.20 16.37
C GLU A 102 10.27 4.73 16.20
N THR A 103 9.09 4.48 15.62
CA THR A 103 8.64 3.11 15.31
C THR A 103 9.00 2.71 13.88
N THR A 104 9.27 1.42 13.68
CA THR A 104 9.40 0.83 12.34
C THR A 104 8.06 0.24 11.94
N ILE A 105 7.59 0.59 10.76
CA ILE A 105 6.32 0.15 10.22
C ILE A 105 6.49 -0.48 8.84
N ILE A 106 5.68 -1.49 8.56
CA ILE A 106 5.52 -2.11 7.27
C ILE A 106 4.23 -1.57 6.66
N ILE A 107 4.35 -0.91 5.52
CA ILE A 107 3.22 -0.40 4.77
C ILE A 107 3.00 -1.34 3.59
N ARG A 108 1.81 -1.94 3.51
CA ARG A 108 1.43 -2.84 2.40
C ARG A 108 0.38 -2.21 1.53
N ASN A 109 0.53 -2.42 0.22
CA ASN A 109 -0.37 -1.91 -0.82
C ASN A 109 -0.62 -0.40 -0.67
N SER A 110 0.46 0.38 -0.66
CA SER A 110 0.42 1.84 -0.67
C SER A 110 0.43 2.41 -2.09
N LYS A 111 0.07 3.69 -2.18
CA LYS A 111 0.09 4.48 -3.40
C LYS A 111 0.81 5.80 -3.17
N ILE A 112 1.28 6.39 -4.26
CA ILE A 112 1.73 7.76 -4.30
C ILE A 112 0.55 8.64 -4.69
N ASP A 113 0.21 9.55 -3.79
CA ASP A 113 -0.78 10.60 -3.98
C ASP A 113 -0.03 11.90 -4.31
N MET A 114 -0.47 12.61 -5.34
CA MET A 114 0.11 13.89 -5.71
C MET A 114 -0.64 14.99 -4.98
N PHE A 115 0.06 15.80 -4.19
CA PHE A 115 -0.52 16.92 -3.48
C PHE A 115 0.27 18.19 -3.75
N LYS A 116 -0.36 19.16 -4.42
CA LYS A 116 0.25 20.46 -4.78
C LYS A 116 1.61 20.33 -5.49
N GLY A 117 1.74 19.38 -6.41
CA GLY A 117 2.98 19.13 -7.15
C GLY A 117 3.95 18.16 -6.46
N SER A 118 3.80 17.88 -5.16
CA SER A 118 4.71 16.98 -4.44
C SER A 118 4.12 15.59 -4.20
N MET A 119 4.98 14.60 -4.09
CA MET A 119 4.58 13.23 -3.77
C MET A 119 4.28 13.04 -2.28
N ARG A 120 3.20 12.32 -1.98
CA ARG A 120 2.86 11.85 -0.64
C ARG A 120 2.54 10.36 -0.66
N LEU A 121 3.00 9.65 0.36
CA LEU A 121 2.66 8.25 0.54
C LEU A 121 1.27 8.14 1.20
N ALA A 122 0.42 7.27 0.68
CA ALA A 122 -0.87 6.95 1.28
C ALA A 122 -1.15 5.46 1.20
N VAL A 123 -1.88 4.93 2.18
CA VAL A 123 -2.33 3.54 2.17
C VAL A 123 -3.59 3.42 1.30
N ASP A 124 -3.63 2.45 0.39
CA ASP A 124 -4.79 2.21 -0.45
C ASP A 124 -5.94 1.53 0.34
N LYS A 125 -7.14 1.43 -0.26
CA LYS A 125 -8.34 0.84 0.37
C LYS A 125 -8.13 -0.59 0.88
N TRP A 126 -7.26 -1.36 0.21
CA TRP A 126 -6.92 -2.74 0.58
C TRP A 126 -5.57 -2.84 1.30
N GLY A 127 -4.89 -1.72 1.48
CA GLY A 127 -3.62 -1.65 2.17
C GLY A 127 -3.77 -1.61 3.69
N ARG A 128 -2.66 -1.85 4.37
CA ARG A 128 -2.59 -1.81 5.83
C ARG A 128 -1.20 -1.43 6.30
N ILE A 129 -1.13 -0.95 7.53
CA ILE A 129 0.11 -0.67 8.25
C ILE A 129 0.26 -1.72 9.35
N GLU A 130 1.46 -2.31 9.45
CA GLU A 130 1.83 -3.26 10.49
C GLU A 130 3.03 -2.67 11.24
N VAL A 131 2.97 -2.62 12.57
CA VAL A 131 4.16 -2.29 13.38
C VAL A 131 5.05 -3.52 13.42
N THR A 132 6.35 -3.33 13.25
CA THR A 132 7.33 -4.41 13.24
C THR A 132 8.47 -4.11 14.21
N GLU A 133 9.37 -5.08 14.36
CA GLU A 133 10.59 -4.91 15.15
C GLU A 133 11.44 -3.77 14.58
N PRO A 134 12.19 -3.05 15.44
CA PRO A 134 13.06 -1.97 14.97
C PRO A 134 14.00 -2.45 13.86
N ALA A 135 13.89 -1.85 12.68
CA ALA A 135 14.78 -2.20 11.59
C ALA A 135 16.17 -1.58 11.83
N ASN A 136 17.21 -2.34 11.46
CA ASN A 136 18.59 -1.94 11.67
C ASN A 136 19.14 -1.11 10.49
N PHE A 137 18.42 -0.06 10.10
CA PHE A 137 18.89 0.91 9.10
C PHE A 137 18.77 2.35 9.63
N VAL A 138 19.68 3.20 9.17
CA VAL A 138 19.65 4.64 9.43
C VAL A 138 18.89 5.31 8.30
N VAL A 139 17.90 6.14 8.63
CA VAL A 139 17.09 6.84 7.63
C VAL A 139 17.92 7.93 6.98
N LYS A 140 17.83 8.04 5.66
CA LYS A 140 18.48 9.12 4.91
C LYS A 140 17.58 10.34 4.81
N GLU A 141 17.72 11.25 5.76
CA GLU A 141 16.90 12.46 5.87
C GLU A 141 17.17 13.48 4.76
N ASP A 142 18.39 13.49 4.20
CA ASP A 142 18.80 14.42 3.15
C ASP A 142 18.03 14.27 1.83
N ASN A 143 17.45 13.10 1.57
CA ASN A 143 16.72 12.80 0.33
C ASN A 143 15.22 12.75 0.59
N ASN A 144 14.56 13.91 0.63
CA ASN A 144 13.12 14.00 0.88
C ASN A 144 12.31 14.11 -0.43
N MET A 145 11.64 13.01 -0.79
CA MET A 145 10.83 12.88 -2.00
C MET A 145 9.56 13.77 -1.98
N SER A 146 9.15 14.24 -0.81
CA SER A 146 8.00 15.15 -0.66
C SER A 146 8.35 16.62 -0.80
N LEU A 147 9.64 16.98 -0.84
CA LEU A 147 10.08 18.34 -1.18
C LEU A 147 10.28 18.54 -2.68
N VAL A 148 10.36 17.44 -3.43
CA VAL A 148 10.49 17.49 -4.89
C VAL A 148 9.12 17.84 -5.50
N GLU A 149 9.10 18.90 -6.29
CA GLU A 149 7.94 19.33 -7.06
C GLU A 149 7.99 18.71 -8.47
N TYR A 150 6.87 18.13 -8.89
CA TYR A 150 6.68 17.54 -10.20
C TYR A 150 5.62 18.32 -10.97
N GLU A 151 5.95 18.66 -12.20
CA GLU A 151 5.01 19.26 -13.14
C GLU A 151 4.49 18.19 -14.12
N LEU A 152 3.19 18.24 -14.39
CA LEU A 152 2.58 17.40 -15.42
C LEU A 152 2.93 17.98 -16.80
N VAL A 153 3.92 17.39 -17.46
CA VAL A 153 4.23 17.71 -18.85
C VAL A 153 3.33 16.89 -19.77
N THR A 154 2.34 17.53 -20.41
CA THR A 154 1.61 16.92 -21.52
C THR A 154 2.43 17.08 -22.78
N VAL A 155 3.08 15.99 -23.23
CA VAL A 155 3.70 15.98 -24.55
C VAL A 155 2.55 15.95 -25.57
N ALA A 156 2.25 17.08 -26.18
CA ALA A 156 1.40 17.10 -27.36
C ALA A 156 2.11 16.27 -28.41
N ALA A 157 1.54 15.13 -28.78
CA ALA A 157 2.01 14.41 -29.94
C ALA A 157 1.83 15.35 -31.13
N ASP A 158 2.94 15.80 -31.71
CA ASP A 158 2.95 16.62 -32.91
C ASP A 158 2.08 15.91 -33.97
N ALA A 159 0.92 16.51 -34.24
CA ALA A 159 0.12 16.19 -35.39
C ALA A 159 0.94 16.60 -36.62
N VAL A 160 1.77 15.68 -37.10
CA VAL A 160 2.32 15.73 -38.46
C VAL A 160 1.13 15.55 -39.38
N ALA A 161 0.46 16.66 -39.69
CA ALA A 161 -0.45 16.75 -40.81
C ALA A 161 0.39 16.45 -42.06
N ALA A 162 0.14 15.29 -42.64
CA ALA A 162 0.60 14.95 -43.97
C ALA A 162 -0.15 15.88 -44.95
N ASP A 163 0.57 16.88 -45.45
CA ASP A 163 0.23 17.62 -46.66
C ASP A 163 1.16 17.07 -47.76
N GLU A 164 0.65 16.12 -48.55
CA GLU A 164 1.00 15.92 -49.97
C GLU A 164 -0.13 15.21 -50.71
#